data_AF-A0A1I3N083-F1
#
_entry.id   AF-A0A1I3N083-F1
#
_cell.length_a   1.000
_cell.length_b   1.000
_cell.length_c   1.000
_cell.angle_alpha   90.00
_cell.angle_beta   90.00
_cell.angle_gamma   90.00
#
_symmetry.space_group_name_H-M   'P 1'
#
loop_
_entity.id
_entity.type
_entity.pdbx_description
1 polymer ?
#
loop_
_entity_poly.entity_id
_entity_poly.type
_entity_poly.pdbx_seq_one_letter_code
_entity_poly.pdbx_strand_id
1 'polypeptide(L)'
;MNNSDLTANNTKCNGNATFLDTIMIYQSMSGDADSGTSSFTMNGGSLTSKNGHIFHVTNTNAIINLNGVTLKNEDSANILLSVCADGWKGASNIATLNANNQKLEGTLLVGSDSTLTLNLTNNSNFIGSVSGEITNAKGKTVSSDVGNVTVKIDSSSSWTLTSNTYITALDGNLSQINTNGYKLYVSGKLVK
;
A
#
# COMPACT_ATOMS: atom_id res chain seq x y z
N MET A 1 -12.64 1.52 12.32
CA MET A 1 -12.63 2.84 13.00
C MET A 1 -13.59 3.76 12.27
N ASN A 2 -14.38 4.56 12.99
CA ASN A 2 -15.37 5.46 12.42
C ASN A 2 -15.18 6.86 13.01
N ASN A 3 -14.96 7.87 12.16
CA ASN A 3 -14.75 9.27 12.52
C ASN A 3 -13.77 9.44 13.70
N SER A 4 -12.67 8.69 13.65
CA SER A 4 -11.65 8.68 14.69
C SER A 4 -10.38 9.31 14.16
N ASP A 5 -9.64 10.00 15.02
CA ASP A 5 -8.35 10.59 14.70
C ASP A 5 -7.24 9.79 15.36
N LEU A 6 -6.36 9.21 14.55
CA LEU A 6 -5.20 8.45 14.99
C LEU A 6 -3.92 9.15 14.54
N THR A 7 -3.03 9.42 15.48
CA THR A 7 -1.67 9.90 15.21
C THR A 7 -0.67 8.94 15.83
N ALA A 8 0.26 8.42 15.02
CA ALA A 8 1.33 7.55 15.49
C ALA A 8 2.69 8.18 15.22
N ASN A 9 3.64 7.94 16.13
CA ASN A 9 5.03 8.37 16.00
C ASN A 9 5.97 7.24 16.43
N ASN A 10 6.07 6.22 15.59
CA ASN A 10 6.93 5.08 15.86
C ASN A 10 8.39 5.45 15.59
N THR A 11 9.22 5.40 16.62
CA THR A 11 10.65 5.76 16.54
C THR A 11 11.58 4.55 16.58
N LYS A 12 11.02 3.35 16.77
CA LYS A 12 11.74 2.07 16.88
C LYS A 12 10.87 0.94 16.32
N CYS A 13 11.51 -0.05 15.70
CA CYS A 13 10.86 -1.32 15.38
C CYS A 13 10.70 -2.16 16.66
N ASN A 14 9.55 -2.82 16.83
CA ASN A 14 9.27 -3.70 17.96
C ASN A 14 9.15 -5.16 17.53
N GLY A 15 9.56 -6.09 18.39
CA GLY A 15 9.48 -7.53 18.10
C GLY A 15 10.31 -7.93 16.88
N ASN A 16 9.68 -8.63 15.94
CA ASN A 16 10.33 -9.10 14.71
C ASN A 16 10.22 -8.11 13.54
N ALA A 17 9.53 -6.98 13.71
CA ALA A 17 9.36 -6.01 12.63
C ALA A 17 10.70 -5.42 12.18
N THR A 18 10.86 -5.23 10.89
CA THR A 18 12.03 -4.54 10.31
C THR A 18 11.69 -3.24 9.59
N PHE A 19 10.41 -2.86 9.59
CA PHE A 19 9.92 -1.56 9.13
C PHE A 19 9.41 -0.71 10.30
N LEU A 20 9.37 0.60 10.08
CA LEU A 20 8.55 1.50 10.88
C LEU A 20 7.24 1.67 10.11
N ASP A 21 6.13 1.43 10.78
CA ASP A 21 4.80 1.52 10.19
C ASP A 21 3.79 1.99 11.23
N THR A 22 2.71 2.63 10.79
CA THR A 22 1.63 3.08 11.68
C THR A 22 0.61 1.97 11.92
N ILE A 23 0.18 1.29 10.84
CA ILE A 23 -0.72 0.14 10.91
C ILE A 23 -0.01 -1.07 10.30
N MET A 24 0.35 -2.04 11.15
CA MET A 24 0.83 -3.35 10.74
C MET A 24 -0.33 -4.35 10.67
N ILE A 25 -0.46 -5.06 9.54
CA ILE A 25 -1.43 -6.14 9.37
C ILE A 25 -0.64 -7.41 9.05
N TYR A 26 -0.63 -8.35 10.01
CA TYR A 26 0.12 -9.59 9.90
C TYR A 26 -0.60 -10.72 10.63
N GLN A 27 -0.33 -11.97 10.22
CA GLN A 27 -0.72 -13.15 11.01
C GLN A 27 0.48 -13.64 11.83
N SER A 28 0.25 -13.87 13.11
CA SER A 28 1.25 -14.41 14.04
C SER A 28 1.33 -15.94 13.96
N MET A 29 2.51 -16.52 14.22
CA MET A 29 2.74 -17.97 14.15
C MET A 29 2.38 -18.74 15.43
N SER A 30 1.61 -18.18 16.37
CA SER A 30 1.12 -18.98 17.50
C SER A 30 0.05 -19.93 16.99
N GLY A 31 0.24 -21.24 17.20
CA GLY A 31 -0.51 -22.36 16.59
C GLY A 31 -2.04 -22.42 16.78
N ASP A 32 -2.67 -21.32 17.23
CA ASP A 32 -4.11 -21.15 17.41
C ASP A 32 -4.72 -20.13 16.43
N ALA A 33 -3.92 -19.55 15.52
CA ALA A 33 -4.40 -18.58 14.54
C ALA A 33 -4.96 -19.30 13.30
N ASP A 34 -6.29 -19.30 13.17
CA ASP A 34 -6.96 -19.73 11.95
C ASP A 34 -6.41 -18.95 10.74
N SER A 35 -6.13 -19.66 9.65
CA SER A 35 -5.71 -19.08 8.38
C SER A 35 -6.85 -18.21 7.82
N GLY A 36 -6.84 -16.92 8.14
CA GLY A 36 -7.90 -15.98 7.82
C GLY A 36 -7.40 -14.74 7.09
N THR A 37 -8.26 -14.18 6.23
CA THR A 37 -8.04 -12.86 5.64
C THR A 37 -8.21 -11.79 6.73
N SER A 38 -7.12 -11.10 7.05
CA SER A 38 -7.12 -9.95 7.96
C SER A 38 -7.86 -8.77 7.30
N SER A 39 -8.57 -7.97 8.10
CA SER A 39 -9.23 -6.77 7.56
C SER A 39 -9.02 -5.54 8.44
N PHE A 40 -8.84 -4.40 7.79
CA PHE A 40 -8.81 -3.08 8.41
C PHE A 40 -9.80 -2.18 7.68
N THR A 41 -10.65 -1.47 8.43
CA THR A 41 -11.62 -0.53 7.84
C THR A 41 -11.62 0.77 8.61
N MET A 42 -11.53 1.89 7.88
CA MET A 42 -11.64 3.23 8.43
C MET A 42 -12.61 4.09 7.59
N ASN A 43 -13.58 4.69 8.27
CA ASN A 43 -14.59 5.58 7.68
C ASN A 43 -14.45 6.97 8.30
N GLY A 44 -14.13 7.99 7.51
CA GLY A 44 -13.91 9.36 8.00
C GLY A 44 -12.75 9.48 9.00
N GLY A 45 -12.64 10.66 9.63
CA GLY A 45 -11.57 10.97 10.58
C GLY A 45 -10.21 11.13 9.92
N SER A 46 -9.13 10.93 10.68
CA SER A 46 -7.76 11.12 10.20
C SER A 46 -6.79 10.04 10.68
N LEU A 47 -5.80 9.74 9.84
CA LEU A 47 -4.68 8.87 10.16
C LEU A 47 -3.38 9.60 9.80
N THR A 48 -2.63 10.00 10.82
CA THR A 48 -1.34 10.67 10.69
C THR A 48 -0.21 9.73 11.10
N SER A 49 0.64 9.35 10.14
CA SER A 49 1.93 8.72 10.38
C SER A 49 2.99 9.81 10.50
N LYS A 50 3.61 9.96 11.67
CA LYS A 50 4.75 10.90 11.83
C LYS A 50 6.07 10.32 11.32
N ASN A 51 6.15 8.99 11.23
CA ASN A 51 7.36 8.28 10.86
C ASN A 51 7.01 6.88 10.35
N GLY A 52 7.65 6.45 9.27
CA GLY A 52 7.42 5.15 8.65
C GLY A 52 6.21 5.08 7.69
N HIS A 53 5.87 3.87 7.32
CA HIS A 53 4.81 3.56 6.36
C HIS A 53 3.43 3.80 6.99
N ILE A 54 2.42 4.23 6.23
CA ILE A 54 1.06 4.28 6.79
C ILE A 54 0.57 2.85 7.06
N PHE A 55 0.67 1.97 6.06
CA PHE A 55 0.30 0.56 6.16
C PHE A 55 1.47 -0.37 5.83
N HIS A 56 1.59 -1.46 6.57
CA HIS A 56 2.48 -2.57 6.26
C HIS A 56 1.72 -3.90 6.34
N VAL A 57 1.76 -4.67 5.26
CA VAL A 57 1.14 -6.01 5.17
C VAL A 57 2.25 -7.04 4.97
N THR A 58 2.30 -8.01 5.88
CA THR A 58 3.25 -9.12 5.80
C THR A 58 2.64 -10.39 6.38
N ASN A 59 2.99 -11.54 5.82
CA ASN A 59 2.58 -12.85 6.31
C ASN A 59 1.06 -12.96 6.53
N THR A 60 0.24 -12.45 5.59
CA THR A 60 -1.22 -12.52 5.64
C THR A 60 -1.84 -12.14 4.29
N ASN A 61 -3.07 -12.59 4.08
CA ASN A 61 -3.98 -11.93 3.14
C ASN A 61 -4.69 -10.79 3.89
N ALA A 62 -4.70 -9.57 3.36
CA ALA A 62 -5.27 -8.40 4.01
C ALA A 62 -6.24 -7.64 3.09
N ILE A 63 -7.33 -7.13 3.67
CA ILE A 63 -8.25 -6.19 3.02
C ILE A 63 -8.27 -4.89 3.82
N ILE A 64 -7.91 -3.78 3.17
CA ILE A 64 -7.89 -2.43 3.76
C ILE A 64 -8.99 -1.61 3.08
N ASN A 65 -9.97 -1.13 3.84
CA ASN A 65 -11.06 -0.29 3.34
C ASN A 65 -10.92 1.12 3.91
N LEU A 66 -10.79 2.12 3.03
CA LEU A 66 -10.71 3.53 3.40
C LEU A 66 -11.82 4.31 2.70
N ASN A 67 -12.67 4.94 3.51
CA ASN A 67 -13.83 5.69 3.04
C ASN A 67 -13.75 7.13 3.58
N GLY A 68 -13.31 8.09 2.75
CA GLY A 68 -13.25 9.51 3.11
C GLY A 68 -12.34 9.86 4.30
N VAL A 69 -11.22 9.14 4.47
CA VAL A 69 -10.26 9.34 5.57
C VAL A 69 -9.24 10.42 5.21
N THR A 70 -8.89 11.29 6.15
CA THR A 70 -7.75 12.21 5.98
C THR A 70 -6.45 11.49 6.31
N LEU A 71 -5.71 11.06 5.29
CA LEU A 71 -4.38 10.47 5.48
C LEU A 71 -3.29 11.54 5.45
N LYS A 72 -2.32 11.45 6.36
CA LYS A 72 -1.10 12.25 6.35
C LYS A 72 0.11 11.38 6.67
N ASN A 73 1.10 11.33 5.79
CA ASN A 73 2.41 10.80 6.12
C ASN A 73 3.41 11.95 6.20
N GLU A 74 4.03 12.14 7.36
CA GLU A 74 5.08 13.13 7.58
C GLU A 74 6.49 12.54 7.37
N ASP A 75 6.58 11.23 7.16
CA ASP A 75 7.83 10.57 6.78
C ASP A 75 8.29 11.01 5.39
N SER A 76 9.58 11.30 5.26
CA SER A 76 10.16 11.83 4.01
C SER A 76 10.17 10.81 2.86
N ALA A 77 10.17 9.51 3.16
CA ALA A 77 10.04 8.47 2.13
C ALA A 77 8.59 8.39 1.60
N ASN A 78 7.62 8.94 2.34
CA ASN A 78 6.21 9.03 1.97
C ASN A 78 5.64 7.69 1.46
N ILE A 79 5.86 6.62 2.22
CA ILE A 79 5.35 5.28 1.88
C ILE A 79 3.92 5.15 2.38
N LEU A 80 2.99 4.93 1.44
CA LEU A 80 1.58 4.73 1.75
C LEU A 80 1.33 3.31 2.25
N LEU A 81 1.77 2.32 1.48
CA LEU A 81 1.56 0.91 1.77
C LEU A 81 2.79 0.13 1.34
N SER A 82 3.16 -0.85 2.16
CA SER A 82 4.14 -1.87 1.79
C SER A 82 3.52 -3.26 1.92
N VAL A 83 3.71 -4.10 0.90
CA VAL A 83 3.31 -5.51 0.88
C VAL A 83 4.56 -6.31 0.54
N CYS A 84 5.16 -6.94 1.54
CA CYS A 84 6.41 -7.67 1.39
C CYS A 84 6.68 -8.58 2.59
N ALA A 85 7.64 -9.50 2.43
CA ALA A 85 8.14 -10.29 3.55
C ALA A 85 8.79 -9.40 4.63
N ASP A 86 8.53 -9.72 5.89
CA ASP A 86 9.22 -9.18 7.05
C ASP A 86 9.58 -10.33 8.01
N GLY A 87 9.78 -10.07 9.31
CA GLY A 87 10.22 -11.04 10.31
C GLY A 87 9.29 -12.24 10.60
N TRP A 88 8.26 -12.50 9.77
CA TRP A 88 7.32 -13.61 9.90
C TRP A 88 7.23 -14.44 8.63
N LYS A 89 6.86 -15.71 8.77
CA LYS A 89 6.73 -16.69 7.68
C LYS A 89 5.47 -17.55 7.89
N GLY A 90 4.99 -18.19 6.82
CA GLY A 90 3.92 -19.19 6.91
C GLY A 90 2.64 -18.85 6.12
N ALA A 91 2.47 -17.61 5.68
CA ALA A 91 1.37 -17.18 4.82
C ALA A 91 1.87 -16.31 3.65
N SER A 92 1.00 -16.05 2.67
CA SER A 92 1.30 -15.17 1.53
C SER A 92 1.32 -13.69 1.93
N ASN A 93 1.91 -12.84 1.09
CA ASN A 93 1.89 -11.38 1.24
C ASN A 93 0.90 -10.79 0.23
N ILE A 94 -0.39 -10.76 0.59
CA ILE A 94 -1.45 -10.31 -0.33
C ILE A 94 -2.25 -9.18 0.31
N ALA A 95 -2.43 -8.07 -0.41
CA ALA A 95 -3.27 -6.98 0.04
C ALA A 95 -4.30 -6.57 -1.03
N THR A 96 -5.49 -6.21 -0.56
CA THR A 96 -6.47 -5.43 -1.32
C THR A 96 -6.68 -4.10 -0.62
N LEU A 97 -6.42 -2.99 -1.30
CA LEU A 97 -6.71 -1.64 -0.82
C LEU A 97 -7.93 -1.08 -1.57
N ASN A 98 -9.03 -0.91 -0.87
CA ASN A 98 -10.26 -0.33 -1.36
C ASN A 98 -10.34 1.13 -0.93
N ALA A 99 -10.24 2.04 -1.91
CA ALA A 99 -10.31 3.47 -1.75
C ALA A 99 -11.65 3.97 -2.30
N ASN A 100 -12.47 4.57 -1.45
CA ASN A 100 -13.80 5.06 -1.79
C ASN A 100 -13.92 6.51 -1.34
N ASN A 101 -14.11 7.44 -2.30
CA ASN A 101 -14.05 8.87 -2.04
C ASN A 101 -12.81 9.26 -1.22
N GLN A 102 -11.67 8.71 -1.63
CA GLN A 102 -10.46 8.69 -0.84
C GLN A 102 -9.31 9.34 -1.60
N LYS A 103 -8.66 10.31 -0.95
CA LYS A 103 -7.36 10.82 -1.40
C LYS A 103 -6.26 9.91 -0.84
N LEU A 104 -5.45 9.36 -1.72
CA LEU A 104 -4.27 8.56 -1.41
C LEU A 104 -3.02 9.30 -1.92
N GLU A 105 -1.96 9.30 -1.12
CA GLU A 105 -0.70 9.94 -1.49
C GLU A 105 0.48 9.09 -0.99
N GLY A 106 1.50 8.93 -1.82
CA GLY A 106 2.73 8.22 -1.47
C GLY A 106 3.04 7.01 -2.35
N THR A 107 4.12 6.32 -2.03
CA THR A 107 4.58 5.15 -2.79
C THR A 107 3.93 3.86 -2.27
N LEU A 108 3.54 2.99 -3.19
CA LEU A 108 3.13 1.61 -2.92
C LEU A 108 4.34 0.69 -3.15
N LEU A 109 4.87 0.11 -2.09
CA LEU A 109 5.96 -0.85 -2.14
C LEU A 109 5.38 -2.27 -2.23
N VAL A 110 5.67 -3.00 -3.32
CA VAL A 110 5.18 -4.38 -3.51
C VAL A 110 6.34 -5.27 -3.90
N GLY A 111 6.74 -6.14 -2.98
CA GLY A 111 7.87 -7.06 -3.19
C GLY A 111 7.57 -8.13 -4.23
N SER A 112 8.61 -8.72 -4.83
CA SER A 112 8.48 -9.71 -5.91
C SER A 112 7.71 -10.98 -5.53
N ASP A 113 7.63 -11.29 -4.24
CA ASP A 113 6.87 -12.39 -3.65
C ASP A 113 5.43 -12.02 -3.24
N SER A 114 4.99 -10.80 -3.58
CA SER A 114 3.80 -10.18 -3.03
C SER A 114 2.77 -9.80 -4.10
N THR A 115 1.52 -9.59 -3.68
CA THR A 115 0.42 -9.20 -4.57
C THR A 115 -0.39 -8.06 -3.96
N LEU A 116 -0.69 -7.04 -4.78
CA LEU A 116 -1.55 -5.92 -4.42
C LEU A 116 -2.68 -5.74 -5.45
N THR A 117 -3.91 -5.62 -4.97
CA THR A 117 -5.02 -5.04 -5.73
C THR A 117 -5.38 -3.68 -5.15
N LEU A 118 -5.31 -2.62 -5.96
CA LEU A 118 -5.77 -1.29 -5.61
C LEU A 118 -7.08 -0.99 -6.33
N ASN A 119 -8.15 -0.70 -5.60
CA ASN A 119 -9.44 -0.30 -6.15
C ASN A 119 -9.71 1.18 -5.83
N LEU A 120 -9.79 2.02 -6.86
CA LEU A 120 -10.12 3.44 -6.76
C LEU A 120 -11.56 3.66 -7.23
N THR A 121 -12.42 4.08 -6.30
CA THR A 121 -13.85 4.24 -6.53
C THR A 121 -14.39 5.56 -6.00
N ASN A 122 -15.51 6.02 -6.55
CA ASN A 122 -16.29 7.17 -6.08
C ASN A 122 -15.45 8.43 -5.87
N ASN A 123 -14.90 9.01 -6.95
CA ASN A 123 -14.04 10.20 -6.93
C ASN A 123 -12.75 10.03 -6.09
N SER A 124 -12.20 8.82 -6.04
CA SER A 124 -10.90 8.62 -5.39
C SER A 124 -9.77 9.20 -6.23
N ASN A 125 -8.75 9.74 -5.58
CA ASN A 125 -7.56 10.24 -6.26
C ASN A 125 -6.31 9.65 -5.62
N PHE A 126 -5.48 9.01 -6.43
CA PHE A 126 -4.16 8.55 -6.00
C PHE A 126 -3.07 9.44 -6.60
N ILE A 127 -2.19 9.99 -5.76
CA ILE A 127 -0.98 10.70 -6.19
C ILE A 127 0.22 9.89 -5.70
N GLY A 128 0.86 9.15 -6.60
CA GLY A 128 1.89 8.22 -6.17
C GLY A 128 2.42 7.30 -7.26
N SER A 129 3.24 6.34 -6.85
CA SER A 129 3.88 5.36 -7.73
C SER A 129 3.91 3.98 -7.09
N VAL A 130 4.30 2.97 -7.88
CA VAL A 130 4.54 1.60 -7.40
C VAL A 130 6.01 1.27 -7.59
N SER A 131 6.63 0.67 -6.57
CA SER A 131 8.03 0.20 -6.63
C SER A 131 8.18 -1.17 -5.96
N GLY A 132 9.10 -1.98 -6.48
CA GLY A 132 9.56 -3.22 -5.86
C GLY A 132 10.91 -3.12 -5.16
N GLU A 133 11.53 -1.94 -5.21
CA GLU A 133 12.81 -1.65 -4.53
C GLU A 133 12.53 -1.41 -3.06
N ILE A 134 12.74 -2.45 -2.24
CA ILE A 134 12.38 -2.43 -0.83
C ILE A 134 13.64 -2.73 0.00
N THR A 135 14.02 -1.78 0.84
CA THR A 135 15.06 -1.94 1.86
C THR A 135 14.43 -1.69 3.22
N ASN A 136 14.70 -2.56 4.18
CA ASN A 136 14.16 -2.40 5.53
C ASN A 136 14.99 -1.42 6.38
N ALA A 137 14.52 -1.10 7.59
CA ALA A 137 15.20 -0.16 8.49
C ALA A 137 16.60 -0.63 8.95
N LYS A 138 16.96 -1.90 8.70
CA LYS A 138 18.29 -2.46 8.97
C LYS A 138 19.23 -2.37 7.76
N GLY A 139 18.80 -1.73 6.67
CA GLY A 139 19.58 -1.61 5.43
C GLY A 139 19.64 -2.88 4.59
N LYS A 140 18.79 -3.88 4.88
CA LYS A 140 18.75 -5.13 4.12
C LYS A 140 17.75 -5.02 2.97
N THR A 141 18.18 -5.38 1.77
CA THR A 141 17.30 -5.57 0.61
C THR A 141 16.29 -6.68 0.90
N VAL A 142 15.01 -6.33 0.83
CA VAL A 142 13.86 -7.24 0.94
C VAL A 142 13.38 -7.65 -0.45
N SER A 143 13.37 -6.72 -1.39
CA SER A 143 13.04 -6.97 -2.80
C SER A 143 13.75 -5.95 -3.71
N SER A 144 14.00 -6.36 -4.95
CA SER A 144 14.50 -5.49 -6.03
C SER A 144 13.56 -5.45 -7.23
N ASP A 145 12.55 -6.31 -7.27
CA ASP A 145 11.58 -6.36 -8.36
C ASP A 145 10.17 -6.13 -7.82
N VAL A 146 9.30 -5.57 -8.65
CA VAL A 146 7.89 -5.38 -8.31
C VAL A 146 7.14 -6.70 -8.34
N GLY A 147 6.30 -6.93 -7.34
CA GLY A 147 5.36 -8.05 -7.34
C GLY A 147 4.17 -7.85 -8.28
N ASN A 148 3.12 -8.63 -8.04
CA ASN A 148 1.91 -8.53 -8.85
C ASN A 148 1.06 -7.35 -8.40
N VAL A 149 0.81 -6.39 -9.29
CA VAL A 149 0.00 -5.20 -8.98
C VAL A 149 -1.11 -5.04 -9.98
N THR A 150 -2.36 -5.09 -9.50
CA THR A 150 -3.55 -4.77 -10.28
C THR A 150 -4.14 -3.46 -9.78
N VAL A 151 -4.31 -2.49 -10.67
CA VAL A 151 -5.01 -1.24 -10.37
C VAL A 151 -6.35 -1.25 -11.07
N LYS A 152 -7.43 -1.09 -10.32
CA LYS A 152 -8.78 -0.89 -10.83
C LYS A 152 -9.23 0.53 -10.55
N ILE A 153 -9.69 1.25 -11.57
CA ILE A 153 -10.01 2.66 -11.46
C ILE A 153 -11.33 2.98 -12.17
N ASP A 154 -12.33 3.40 -11.39
CA ASP A 154 -13.64 3.79 -11.93
C ASP A 154 -13.60 5.14 -12.63
N SER A 155 -14.55 5.40 -13.53
CA SER A 155 -14.57 6.59 -14.41
C SER A 155 -14.55 7.94 -13.69
N SER A 156 -14.82 7.96 -12.39
CA SER A 156 -14.83 9.16 -11.55
C SER A 156 -13.50 9.41 -10.83
N SER A 157 -12.64 8.40 -10.78
CA SER A 157 -11.39 8.40 -10.03
C SER A 157 -10.19 8.72 -10.92
N SER A 158 -9.09 9.16 -10.31
CA SER A 158 -7.85 9.53 -11.01
C SER A 158 -6.59 8.99 -10.34
N TRP A 159 -5.54 8.82 -11.13
CA TRP A 159 -4.20 8.51 -10.63
C TRP A 159 -3.16 9.43 -11.28
N THR A 160 -2.44 10.20 -10.47
CA THR A 160 -1.31 11.02 -10.90
C THR A 160 0.00 10.36 -10.49
N LEU A 161 0.88 10.11 -11.47
CA LEU A 161 2.18 9.48 -11.22
C LEU A 161 3.17 10.45 -10.56
N THR A 162 4.02 9.91 -9.70
CA THR A 162 5.16 10.62 -9.09
C THR A 162 6.51 10.01 -9.45
N SER A 163 6.50 8.87 -10.17
CA SER A 163 7.69 8.20 -10.69
C SER A 163 7.27 7.26 -11.83
N ASN A 164 8.26 6.77 -12.59
CA ASN A 164 8.03 5.66 -13.52
C ASN A 164 7.50 4.46 -12.73
N THR A 165 6.39 3.89 -13.22
CA THR A 165 5.62 2.91 -12.46
C THR A 165 5.37 1.66 -13.29
N TYR A 166 5.48 0.50 -12.64
CA TYR A 166 5.30 -0.82 -13.24
C TYR A 166 4.17 -1.54 -12.51
N ILE A 167 3.15 -1.96 -13.25
CA ILE A 167 2.05 -2.78 -12.73
C ILE A 167 1.80 -3.98 -13.64
N THR A 168 1.16 -5.00 -13.10
CA THR A 168 0.78 -6.19 -13.85
C THR A 168 -0.44 -5.90 -14.72
N ALA A 169 -1.48 -5.29 -14.16
CA ALA A 169 -2.74 -5.06 -14.86
C ALA A 169 -3.39 -3.72 -14.49
N LEU A 170 -4.04 -3.11 -15.46
CA LEU A 170 -4.92 -1.97 -15.30
C LEU A 170 -6.33 -2.36 -15.74
N ASP A 171 -7.30 -2.22 -14.85
CA ASP A 171 -8.73 -2.34 -15.12
C ASP A 171 -9.35 -0.93 -15.02
N GLY A 172 -9.40 -0.24 -16.16
CA GLY A 172 -9.80 1.16 -16.25
C GLY A 172 -9.35 1.80 -17.56
N ASN A 173 -9.58 3.10 -17.69
CA ASN A 173 -9.22 3.90 -18.84
C ASN A 173 -7.93 4.70 -18.60
N LEU A 174 -7.02 4.70 -19.58
CA LEU A 174 -5.80 5.50 -19.53
C LEU A 174 -6.06 7.01 -19.43
N SER A 175 -7.26 7.50 -19.75
CA SER A 175 -7.65 8.90 -19.56
C SER A 175 -7.66 9.33 -18.08
N GLN A 176 -7.84 8.40 -17.14
CA GLN A 176 -7.83 8.67 -15.70
C GLN A 176 -6.41 8.78 -15.13
N ILE A 177 -5.40 8.42 -15.92
CA ILE A 177 -4.00 8.44 -15.51
C ILE A 177 -3.35 9.74 -15.98
N ASN A 178 -2.92 10.57 -15.05
CA ASN A 178 -2.03 11.69 -15.32
C ASN A 178 -0.58 11.25 -15.13
N THR A 179 0.19 11.18 -16.22
CA THR A 179 1.58 10.74 -16.15
C THR A 179 2.50 11.73 -15.46
N ASN A 180 2.15 13.01 -15.43
CA ASN A 180 2.96 14.04 -14.77
C ASN A 180 4.46 14.00 -15.18
N GLY A 181 4.72 13.69 -16.46
CA GLY A 181 6.08 13.56 -17.02
C GLY A 181 6.74 12.18 -16.85
N TYR A 182 6.10 11.25 -16.15
CA TYR A 182 6.58 9.87 -15.95
C TYR A 182 5.96 8.87 -16.92
N LYS A 183 6.38 7.62 -16.82
CA LYS A 183 5.91 6.52 -17.67
C LYS A 183 5.14 5.47 -16.88
N LEU A 184 4.04 4.98 -17.46
CA LEU A 184 3.31 3.83 -16.95
C LEU A 184 3.61 2.59 -17.80
N TYR A 185 4.05 1.52 -17.15
CA TYR A 185 4.25 0.21 -17.76
C TYR A 185 3.22 -0.77 -17.21
N VAL A 186 2.50 -1.45 -18.11
CA VAL A 186 1.52 -2.50 -17.78
C VAL A 186 1.98 -3.81 -18.40
N SER A 187 2.15 -4.86 -17.60
CA SER A 187 2.68 -6.14 -18.07
C SER A 187 3.98 -5.98 -18.88
N GLY A 188 4.88 -5.11 -18.41
CA GLY A 188 6.17 -4.82 -19.04
C GLY A 188 6.11 -3.94 -20.30
N LYS A 189 4.93 -3.48 -20.74
CA LYS A 189 4.78 -2.62 -21.92
C LYS A 189 4.49 -1.18 -21.51
N LEU A 190 5.19 -0.23 -22.12
CA LEU A 190 4.86 1.20 -21.97
C LEU A 190 3.47 1.47 -22.54
N VAL A 191 2.58 2.05 -21.74
CA VAL A 191 1.20 2.36 -22.16
C VAL A 191 0.88 3.86 -22.08
N LYS A 192 1.62 4.63 -21.29
CA LYS A 192 1.46 6.08 -21.19
C LYS A 192 2.76 6.77 -20.77
#